data_AF-A0A7S2XVF9-F1
#
_entry.id   AF-A0A7S2XVF9-F1
#
_cell.length_a   1.000
_cell.length_b   1.000
_cell.length_c   1.000
_cell.angle_alpha   90.00
_cell.angle_beta   90.00
_cell.angle_gamma   90.00
#
_symmetry.space_group_name_H-M   'P 1'
#
loop_
_entity.id
_entity.type
_entity.pdbx_description
1 polymer ?
#
loop_
_entity_poly.entity_id
_entity_poly.type
_entity_poly.pdbx_seq_one_letter_code
_entity_poly.pdbx_strand_id
1 'polypeptide(L)'
;MFSKDWFGSYDDETHTLDEGRWGGLLKVQADQWDQPVHNSYGMARAPWNNNKTPLTQRFQELAGESVFSAFAGWPGCENHHLFATTPMTLIDVFHNVASITHGAVHPIMGGSVDVLDSYSALEEFITAEDLVGLRAHAGRAARDLWRVGFTSCPDKCDMDTPVEECICSCGTLEEITEKVHDIELFNMAWTYGAPFLDGSNYTRDEKIRYLKVVCDAAVLIGDQAEAFSPTDVIFWPIHPTVERLMQWNMLHIGLKDEIWLDESSAYWGAFKYGSPQSCIGHGESDLLPWIMNMDDGSSEKSQYTNKEFFSLSDPSKSTYSLPYIYDSFTWDHCVQEGYNFQEKNHNELPA
;
A
#
# COMPACT_ATOMS: atom_id res chain seq x y z
N MET A 1 21.35 0.71 14.42
CA MET A 1 20.94 0.05 13.17
C MET A 1 19.89 0.89 12.46
N PHE A 2 18.86 1.40 13.15
CA PHE A 2 17.95 2.42 12.63
C PHE A 2 18.54 3.83 12.80
N SER A 3 19.43 4.23 11.89
CA SER A 3 20.03 5.57 11.87
C SER A 3 20.12 6.12 10.46
N LYS A 4 20.31 7.43 10.35
CA LYS A 4 20.56 8.13 9.09
C LYS A 4 21.71 7.48 8.30
N ASP A 5 22.77 7.05 8.98
CA ASP A 5 23.91 6.37 8.35
C ASP A 5 23.53 5.07 7.63
N TRP A 6 22.46 4.40 8.06
CA TRP A 6 21.97 3.19 7.42
C TRP A 6 20.96 3.51 6.33
N PHE A 7 19.90 4.24 6.68
CA PHE A 7 18.70 4.37 5.85
C PHE A 7 18.64 5.66 5.02
N GLY A 8 19.64 6.53 5.17
CA GLY A 8 19.79 7.77 4.41
C GLY A 8 18.72 8.82 4.72
N SER A 9 18.95 10.02 4.20
CA SER A 9 17.87 10.93 3.82
C SER A 9 17.58 10.73 2.33
N TYR A 10 16.60 11.45 1.81
CA TYR A 10 16.48 11.71 0.38
C TYR A 10 17.02 13.11 0.07
N ASP A 11 17.34 13.33 -1.20
CA ASP A 11 17.74 14.61 -1.79
C ASP A 11 16.51 15.42 -2.21
N ASP A 12 16.40 16.69 -1.81
CA ASP A 12 15.18 17.49 -2.04
C ASP A 12 14.90 17.81 -3.52
N GLU A 13 15.92 17.76 -4.40
CA GLU A 13 15.74 18.03 -5.84
C GLU A 13 15.36 16.77 -6.63
N THR A 14 16.04 15.66 -6.34
CA THR A 14 15.88 14.41 -7.07
C THR A 14 14.92 13.44 -6.39
N HIS A 15 14.57 13.68 -5.12
CA HIS A 15 13.79 12.80 -4.26
C HIS A 15 14.40 11.41 -4.04
N THR A 16 15.63 11.17 -4.49
CA THR A 16 16.31 9.87 -4.37
C THR A 16 17.05 9.75 -3.06
N LEU A 17 17.25 8.52 -2.57
CA LEU A 17 18.22 8.28 -1.50
C LEU A 17 19.64 8.47 -2.04
N ASP A 18 20.34 9.49 -1.57
CA ASP A 18 21.73 9.81 -1.93
C ASP A 18 22.71 9.56 -0.76
N GLU A 19 22.20 9.56 0.47
CA GLU A 19 22.97 9.37 1.70
C GLU A 19 22.77 7.99 2.35
N GLY A 20 23.61 7.71 3.35
CA GLY A 20 23.58 6.46 4.11
C GLY A 20 24.12 5.26 3.32
N ARG A 21 23.99 4.07 3.91
CA ARG A 21 24.55 2.83 3.35
C ARG A 21 24.01 2.47 1.97
N TRP A 22 22.80 2.94 1.64
CA TRP A 22 22.08 2.60 0.42
C TRP A 22 21.98 3.76 -0.58
N GLY A 23 22.59 4.90 -0.25
CA GLY A 23 22.59 6.10 -1.10
C GLY A 23 23.12 5.83 -2.51
N GLY A 24 22.30 6.13 -3.52
CA GLY A 24 22.58 5.92 -4.95
C GLY A 24 22.61 4.45 -5.40
N LEU A 25 22.29 3.50 -4.50
CA LEU A 25 22.38 2.07 -4.78
C LEU A 25 21.03 1.40 -5.05
N LEU A 26 19.93 1.98 -4.54
CA LEU A 26 18.60 1.42 -4.69
C LEU A 26 18.04 1.76 -6.06
N LYS A 27 18.03 0.75 -6.94
CA LYS A 27 17.57 0.88 -8.33
C LYS A 27 16.21 0.23 -8.49
N VAL A 28 15.34 0.89 -9.25
CA VAL A 28 14.11 0.29 -9.75
C VAL A 28 14.45 -0.50 -11.01
N GLN A 29 13.92 -1.72 -11.12
CA GLN A 29 14.13 -2.53 -12.31
C GLN A 29 13.49 -1.84 -13.53
N ALA A 30 14.27 -1.65 -14.59
CA ALA A 30 13.85 -1.07 -15.86
C ALA A 30 13.71 -2.17 -16.92
N ASP A 31 13.26 -1.81 -18.13
CA ASP A 31 13.10 -2.73 -19.27
C ASP A 31 12.14 -3.90 -18.98
N GLN A 32 11.07 -3.62 -18.24
CA GLN A 32 10.08 -4.62 -17.81
C GLN A 32 8.95 -4.82 -18.84
N TRP A 33 9.20 -4.58 -20.12
CA TRP A 33 8.18 -4.66 -21.19
C TRP A 33 7.61 -6.07 -21.39
N ASP A 34 8.36 -7.11 -20.99
CA ASP A 34 7.92 -8.50 -21.04
C ASP A 34 7.12 -8.92 -19.79
N GLN A 35 7.04 -8.05 -18.78
CA GLN A 35 6.26 -8.29 -17.56
C GLN A 35 4.79 -7.84 -17.76
N PRO A 36 3.83 -8.51 -17.13
CA PRO A 36 2.41 -8.16 -17.27
C PRO A 36 2.05 -6.80 -16.64
N VAL A 37 2.91 -6.27 -15.76
CA VAL A 37 2.67 -5.01 -15.05
C VAL A 37 3.97 -4.22 -14.99
N HIS A 38 3.95 -3.04 -15.62
CA HIS A 38 4.99 -2.03 -15.58
C HIS A 38 4.33 -0.65 -15.79
N ASN A 39 5.05 0.44 -15.52
CA ASN A 39 4.57 1.78 -15.85
C ASN A 39 4.85 2.13 -17.33
N SER A 40 4.39 3.30 -17.78
CA SER A 40 4.55 3.73 -19.18
C SER A 40 6.00 3.88 -19.63
N TYR A 41 6.98 3.87 -18.74
CA TYR A 41 8.42 3.92 -19.06
C TYR A 41 9.11 2.55 -19.03
N GLY A 42 8.36 1.47 -18.79
CA GLY A 42 8.92 0.12 -18.67
C GLY A 42 9.64 -0.12 -17.35
N MET A 43 9.31 0.64 -16.30
CA MET A 43 9.82 0.44 -14.94
C MET A 43 8.94 -0.54 -14.16
N ALA A 44 9.53 -1.28 -13.22
CA ALA A 44 8.83 -2.11 -12.22
C ALA A 44 8.07 -1.27 -11.19
N ARG A 45 7.17 -0.41 -11.68
CA ARG A 45 6.23 0.42 -10.93
C ARG A 45 4.83 0.14 -11.43
N ALA A 46 3.84 0.53 -10.64
CA ALA A 46 2.45 0.37 -11.03
C ALA A 46 2.12 1.22 -12.28
N PRO A 47 1.14 0.80 -13.11
CA PRO A 47 0.76 1.52 -14.32
C PRO A 47 0.32 2.97 -14.10
N TRP A 48 -0.26 3.26 -12.92
CA TRP A 48 -0.69 4.62 -12.54
C TRP A 48 0.43 5.50 -11.96
N ASN A 49 1.63 4.95 -11.74
CA ASN A 49 2.78 5.70 -11.25
C ASN A 49 3.83 5.84 -12.36
N ASN A 50 3.66 6.86 -13.20
CA ASN A 50 4.55 7.18 -14.34
C ASN A 50 5.82 7.93 -13.92
N ASN A 51 6.35 7.58 -12.75
CA ASN A 51 7.67 7.96 -12.32
C ASN A 51 8.74 7.25 -13.17
N LYS A 52 9.52 8.03 -13.92
CA LYS A 52 10.59 7.51 -14.81
C LYS A 52 11.96 7.39 -14.14
N THR A 53 12.12 7.83 -12.90
CA THR A 53 13.43 7.83 -12.23
C THR A 53 13.93 6.39 -12.01
N PRO A 54 15.17 6.03 -12.41
CA PRO A 54 15.69 4.66 -12.27
C PRO A 54 16.12 4.30 -10.84
N LEU A 55 16.00 5.24 -9.91
CA LEU A 55 16.35 5.09 -8.50
C LEU A 55 15.09 5.16 -7.64
N THR A 56 15.18 4.53 -6.47
CA THR A 56 14.17 4.61 -5.42
C THR A 56 14.01 6.07 -4.96
N GLN A 57 12.78 6.57 -4.97
CA GLN A 57 12.40 7.90 -4.51
C GLN A 57 11.50 7.87 -3.27
N ARG A 58 11.62 8.91 -2.44
CA ARG A 58 10.74 9.20 -1.30
C ARG A 58 10.31 10.66 -1.37
N PHE A 59 9.06 10.92 -1.01
CA PHE A 59 8.50 12.27 -0.93
C PHE A 59 8.09 12.55 0.53
N GLN A 60 8.34 13.77 1.01
CA GLN A 60 7.96 14.21 2.37
C GLN A 60 6.57 14.84 2.45
N GLU A 61 5.80 14.70 1.39
CA GLU A 61 4.47 15.25 1.24
C GLU A 61 3.53 14.25 0.57
N LEU A 62 2.26 14.62 0.55
CA LEU A 62 1.19 13.94 -0.16
C LEU A 62 0.47 14.98 -1.02
N ALA A 63 1.02 15.23 -2.21
CA ALA A 63 0.55 16.24 -3.16
C ALA A 63 0.42 17.63 -2.50
N GLY A 64 1.52 18.14 -1.94
CA GLY A 64 1.58 19.43 -1.25
C GLY A 64 1.13 19.44 0.21
N GLU A 65 0.56 18.34 0.72
CA GLU A 65 0.20 18.22 2.15
C GLU A 65 1.27 17.49 2.95
N SER A 66 1.41 17.82 4.24
CA SER A 66 2.31 17.07 5.11
C SER A 66 1.89 15.60 5.22
N VAL A 67 2.85 14.67 5.15
CA VAL A 67 2.59 13.24 5.41
C VAL A 67 1.97 12.97 6.79
N PHE A 68 2.09 13.92 7.73
CA PHE A 68 1.52 13.83 9.07
C PHE A 68 0.18 14.56 9.26
N SER A 69 -0.24 15.43 8.33
CA SER A 69 -1.54 16.09 8.45
C SER A 69 -2.69 15.16 8.08
N ALA A 70 -2.42 14.10 7.30
CA ALA A 70 -3.45 13.25 6.73
C ALA A 70 -3.56 11.83 7.31
N PHE A 71 -2.55 11.38 8.04
CA PHE A 71 -2.55 10.09 8.70
C PHE A 71 -2.51 10.27 10.21
N ALA A 72 -3.07 9.32 10.97
CA ALA A 72 -3.08 9.32 12.44
C ALA A 72 -1.67 9.20 13.09
N GLY A 73 -0.61 9.33 12.28
CA GLY A 73 0.79 9.24 12.68
C GLY A 73 1.39 7.86 12.45
N TRP A 74 2.54 7.66 13.08
CA TRP A 74 3.25 6.37 13.09
C TRP A 74 2.49 5.33 13.89
N PRO A 75 2.50 4.05 13.48
CA PRO A 75 2.04 2.97 14.36
C PRO A 75 2.91 2.96 15.62
N GLY A 76 2.26 3.05 16.77
CA GLY A 76 2.91 3.13 18.07
C GLY A 76 2.82 1.82 18.87
N CYS A 77 3.37 1.86 20.08
CA CYS A 77 3.30 0.75 21.03
C CYS A 77 1.87 0.33 21.35
N GLU A 78 0.91 1.26 21.33
CA GLU A 78 -0.52 0.95 21.48
C GLU A 78 -1.03 0.01 20.38
N ASN A 79 -0.80 0.36 19.10
CA ASN A 79 -1.26 -0.44 17.96
C ASN A 79 -0.60 -1.83 17.97
N HIS A 80 0.71 -1.87 18.24
CA HIS A 80 1.47 -3.12 18.29
C HIS A 80 1.02 -4.00 19.46
N HIS A 81 0.78 -3.42 20.64
CA HIS A 81 0.29 -4.15 21.82
C HIS A 81 -1.08 -4.73 21.58
N LEU A 82 -2.00 -3.92 21.04
CA LEU A 82 -3.35 -4.34 20.71
C LEU A 82 -3.34 -5.52 19.73
N PHE A 83 -2.61 -5.41 18.62
CA PHE A 83 -2.46 -6.52 17.67
C PHE A 83 -1.85 -7.77 18.31
N ALA A 84 -0.79 -7.61 19.10
CA ALA A 84 -0.06 -8.73 19.67
C ALA A 84 -0.83 -9.46 20.78
N THR A 85 -1.75 -8.79 21.48
CA THR A 85 -2.38 -9.32 22.70
C THR A 85 -3.89 -9.59 22.58
N THR A 86 -4.54 -9.16 21.51
CA THR A 86 -5.96 -9.41 21.26
C THR A 86 -6.19 -10.73 20.50
N PRO A 87 -7.11 -11.61 20.96
CA PRO A 87 -7.51 -12.78 20.19
C PRO A 87 -8.25 -12.39 18.91
N MET A 88 -7.77 -12.90 17.77
CA MET A 88 -8.20 -12.51 16.43
C MET A 88 -8.61 -13.73 15.59
N THR A 89 -9.53 -13.54 14.65
CA THR A 89 -9.71 -14.53 13.56
C THR A 89 -8.52 -14.44 12.60
N LEU A 90 -8.33 -15.45 11.74
CA LEU A 90 -7.30 -15.39 10.69
C LEU A 90 -7.43 -14.15 9.78
N ILE A 91 -8.67 -13.77 9.48
CA ILE A 91 -8.98 -12.62 8.64
C ILE A 91 -8.62 -11.31 9.32
N ASP A 92 -8.91 -11.20 10.62
CA ASP A 92 -8.48 -10.04 11.41
C ASP A 92 -6.96 -9.93 11.40
N VAL A 93 -6.22 -11.04 11.53
CA VAL A 93 -4.75 -11.02 11.47
C VAL A 93 -4.28 -10.47 10.13
N PHE A 94 -4.75 -11.00 9.00
CA PHE A 94 -4.33 -10.53 7.68
C PHE A 94 -4.69 -9.06 7.46
N HIS A 95 -5.85 -8.61 7.91
CA HIS A 95 -6.27 -7.23 7.75
C HIS A 95 -5.40 -6.28 8.60
N ASN A 96 -5.21 -6.61 9.88
CA ASN A 96 -4.45 -5.78 10.82
C ASN A 96 -2.94 -5.77 10.55
N VAL A 97 -2.41 -6.87 10.00
CA VAL A 97 -1.06 -6.88 9.44
C VAL A 97 -0.98 -5.81 8.35
N ALA A 98 -1.87 -5.80 7.37
CA ALA A 98 -1.82 -4.82 6.28
C ALA A 98 -2.14 -3.37 6.70
N SER A 99 -2.85 -3.16 7.81
CA SER A 99 -3.30 -1.83 8.26
C SER A 99 -2.58 -1.34 9.51
N ILE A 100 -3.06 -1.69 10.71
CA ILE A 100 -2.72 -1.01 11.97
C ILE A 100 -1.26 -1.15 12.39
N THR A 101 -0.56 -2.21 11.96
CA THR A 101 0.79 -2.51 12.45
C THR A 101 1.88 -1.73 11.72
N HIS A 102 1.69 -1.49 10.42
CA HIS A 102 2.68 -0.81 9.57
C HIS A 102 2.11 -0.08 8.35
N GLY A 103 0.81 -0.17 8.07
CA GLY A 103 0.20 0.37 6.86
C GLY A 103 0.47 1.86 6.66
N ALA A 104 0.41 2.66 7.74
CA ALA A 104 0.73 4.10 7.70
C ALA A 104 2.21 4.39 7.40
N VAL A 105 3.13 3.46 7.65
CA VAL A 105 4.56 3.64 7.36
C VAL A 105 4.80 3.79 5.86
N HIS A 106 4.02 3.09 5.03
CA HIS A 106 4.15 3.16 3.58
C HIS A 106 3.98 4.58 3.05
N PRO A 107 2.83 5.26 3.22
CA PRO A 107 2.65 6.61 2.72
C PRO A 107 3.49 7.63 3.48
N ILE A 108 3.82 7.43 4.77
CA ILE A 108 4.69 8.36 5.50
C ILE A 108 6.12 8.35 4.95
N MET A 109 6.64 7.17 4.57
CA MET A 109 8.00 7.06 4.04
C MET A 109 8.08 7.23 2.52
N GLY A 110 7.03 6.87 1.79
CA GLY A 110 7.00 6.97 0.34
C GLY A 110 6.49 8.32 -0.14
N GLY A 111 5.41 8.83 0.44
CA GLY A 111 4.75 10.06 0.01
C GLY A 111 4.27 10.04 -1.45
N SER A 112 3.80 11.19 -1.91
CA SER A 112 3.48 11.46 -3.31
C SER A 112 3.58 12.95 -3.62
N VAL A 113 3.83 13.31 -4.86
CA VAL A 113 3.82 14.70 -5.35
C VAL A 113 2.87 14.82 -6.53
N ASP A 114 2.19 15.97 -6.66
CA ASP A 114 1.47 16.34 -7.88
C ASP A 114 2.31 17.36 -8.64
N VAL A 115 3.04 16.91 -9.66
CA VAL A 115 4.05 17.77 -10.31
C VAL A 115 3.44 18.90 -11.15
N LEU A 116 2.12 18.88 -11.37
CA LEU A 116 1.38 19.91 -12.10
C LEU A 116 0.60 20.87 -11.20
N ASP A 117 0.59 20.64 -9.89
CA ASP A 117 -0.24 21.40 -8.94
C ASP A 117 -1.74 21.43 -9.34
N SER A 118 -2.20 20.34 -9.97
CA SER A 118 -3.55 20.16 -10.48
C SER A 118 -4.60 20.27 -9.37
N TYR A 119 -4.29 19.81 -8.15
CA TYR A 119 -5.22 19.86 -7.01
C TYR A 119 -5.55 21.29 -6.56
N SER A 120 -4.72 22.29 -6.87
CA SER A 120 -5.02 23.69 -6.53
C SER A 120 -6.23 24.25 -7.28
N ALA A 121 -6.62 23.64 -8.42
CA ALA A 121 -7.86 23.98 -9.13
C ALA A 121 -9.14 23.64 -8.33
N LEU A 122 -9.03 22.80 -7.30
CA LEU A 122 -10.16 22.40 -6.45
C LEU A 122 -10.54 23.47 -5.42
N GLU A 123 -9.65 24.41 -5.11
CA GLU A 123 -9.86 25.47 -4.10
C GLU A 123 -11.09 26.35 -4.41
N GLU A 124 -11.54 26.38 -5.67
CA GLU A 124 -12.72 27.14 -6.09
C GLU A 124 -14.04 26.57 -5.57
N PHE A 125 -14.11 25.26 -5.26
CA PHE A 125 -15.38 24.59 -4.95
C PHE A 125 -15.28 23.47 -3.89
N ILE A 126 -14.07 23.11 -3.45
CA ILE A 126 -13.83 22.19 -2.34
C ILE A 126 -13.42 22.99 -1.10
N THR A 127 -13.88 22.57 0.08
CA THR A 127 -13.47 23.21 1.33
C THR A 127 -11.98 23.00 1.61
N ALA A 128 -11.34 23.90 2.35
CA ALA A 128 -9.93 23.73 2.70
C ALA A 128 -9.66 22.44 3.49
N GLU A 129 -10.59 22.03 4.36
CA GLU A 129 -10.49 20.77 5.12
C GLU A 129 -10.55 19.55 4.21
N ASP A 130 -11.53 19.52 3.30
CA ASP A 130 -11.68 18.42 2.35
C ASP A 130 -10.51 18.34 1.37
N LEU A 131 -9.96 19.48 0.96
CA LEU A 131 -8.81 19.55 0.06
C LEU A 131 -7.56 18.90 0.64
N VAL A 132 -7.29 19.07 1.94
CA VAL A 132 -6.17 18.39 2.62
C VAL A 132 -6.33 16.87 2.47
N GLY A 133 -7.54 16.35 2.71
CA GLY A 133 -7.83 14.93 2.54
C GLY A 133 -7.64 14.46 1.10
N LEU A 134 -8.07 15.26 0.12
CA LEU A 134 -8.01 14.90 -1.31
C LEU A 134 -6.57 14.85 -1.80
N ARG A 135 -5.75 15.85 -1.47
CA ARG A 135 -4.30 15.85 -1.76
C ARG A 135 -3.61 14.65 -1.10
N ALA A 136 -3.93 14.40 0.17
CA ALA A 136 -3.37 13.28 0.91
C ALA A 136 -3.65 11.90 0.30
N HIS A 137 -4.78 11.77 -0.39
CA HIS A 137 -5.20 10.53 -1.04
C HIS A 137 -4.98 10.55 -2.56
N ALA A 138 -4.24 11.51 -3.11
CA ALA A 138 -4.05 11.65 -4.55
C ALA A 138 -3.44 10.39 -5.19
N GLY A 139 -2.41 9.81 -4.58
CA GLY A 139 -1.82 8.54 -5.05
C GLY A 139 -2.81 7.37 -5.04
N ARG A 140 -3.63 7.29 -3.98
CA ARG A 140 -4.71 6.30 -3.88
C ARG A 140 -5.78 6.52 -4.94
N ALA A 141 -6.17 7.77 -5.19
CA ALA A 141 -7.16 8.12 -6.20
C ALA A 141 -6.68 7.72 -7.60
N ALA A 142 -5.42 8.00 -7.95
CA ALA A 142 -4.81 7.57 -9.21
C ALA A 142 -4.87 6.05 -9.38
N ARG A 143 -4.51 5.29 -8.33
CA ARG A 143 -4.63 3.82 -8.32
C ARG A 143 -6.07 3.34 -8.52
N ASP A 144 -6.97 3.81 -7.66
CA ASP A 144 -8.31 3.23 -7.59
C ASP A 144 -9.14 3.61 -8.84
N LEU A 145 -8.95 4.81 -9.40
CA LEU A 145 -9.54 5.20 -10.69
C LEU A 145 -9.01 4.37 -11.86
N TRP A 146 -7.72 4.02 -11.86
CA TRP A 146 -7.17 3.10 -12.86
C TRP A 146 -7.75 1.70 -12.72
N ARG A 147 -7.85 1.19 -11.49
CA ARG A 147 -8.42 -0.13 -11.20
C ARG A 147 -9.85 -0.23 -11.71
N VAL A 148 -10.72 0.73 -11.42
CA VAL A 148 -12.11 0.69 -11.89
C VAL A 148 -12.27 0.97 -13.39
N GLY A 149 -11.18 1.27 -14.10
CA GLY A 149 -11.18 1.53 -15.55
C GLY A 149 -11.64 2.95 -15.92
N PHE A 150 -11.62 3.88 -14.97
CA PHE A 150 -11.99 5.27 -15.22
C PHE A 150 -10.87 6.03 -15.93
N THR A 151 -9.62 5.84 -15.50
CA THR A 151 -8.41 6.37 -16.14
C THR A 151 -7.70 5.30 -16.97
N SER A 152 -7.02 5.72 -18.04
CA SER A 152 -6.08 4.90 -18.82
C SER A 152 -4.71 5.57 -18.86
N CYS A 153 -3.65 4.79 -18.74
CA CYS A 153 -2.27 5.28 -18.83
C CYS A 153 -1.66 4.92 -20.19
N PRO A 154 -0.71 5.71 -20.71
CA PRO A 154 -0.03 5.37 -21.96
C PRO A 154 0.64 3.99 -21.88
N ASP A 155 0.58 3.21 -22.96
CA ASP A 155 1.24 1.90 -22.98
C ASP A 155 2.77 2.03 -22.99
N LYS A 156 3.29 3.13 -23.58
CA LYS A 156 4.72 3.39 -23.73
C LYS A 156 5.03 4.88 -23.86
N CYS A 157 6.09 5.30 -23.20
CA CYS A 157 6.74 6.60 -23.30
C CYS A 157 8.25 6.40 -23.41
N ASP A 158 8.93 7.31 -24.12
CA ASP A 158 10.38 7.31 -24.17
C ASP A 158 10.95 7.94 -22.89
N MET A 159 12.13 7.53 -22.45
CA MET A 159 12.75 8.08 -21.24
C MET A 159 12.98 9.60 -21.30
N ASP A 160 13.09 10.14 -22.52
CA ASP A 160 13.27 11.56 -22.78
C ASP A 160 11.93 12.34 -22.71
N THR A 161 10.78 11.66 -22.80
CA THR A 161 9.46 12.27 -22.63
C THR A 161 9.30 12.78 -21.20
N PRO A 162 8.91 14.05 -20.99
CA PRO A 162 8.60 14.57 -19.65
C PRO A 162 7.45 13.79 -18.99
N VAL A 163 7.46 13.71 -17.65
CA VAL A 163 6.40 12.99 -16.91
C VAL A 163 5.04 13.60 -17.19
N GLU A 164 4.99 14.93 -17.29
CA GLU A 164 3.81 15.76 -17.54
C GLU A 164 3.15 15.45 -18.89
N GLU A 165 3.91 14.93 -19.86
CA GLU A 165 3.42 14.51 -21.17
C GLU A 165 3.07 13.02 -21.22
N CYS A 166 3.39 12.28 -20.16
CA CYS A 166 3.19 10.84 -20.03
C CYS A 166 2.39 10.52 -18.76
N ILE A 167 1.23 11.15 -18.60
CA ILE A 167 0.33 10.90 -17.47
C ILE A 167 -0.85 10.02 -17.88
N CYS A 168 -1.45 9.36 -16.89
CA CYS A 168 -2.75 8.76 -17.08
C CYS A 168 -3.80 9.84 -17.38
N SER A 169 -4.84 9.50 -18.12
CA SER A 169 -5.91 10.43 -18.45
C SER A 169 -7.26 9.73 -18.49
N CYS A 170 -8.33 10.51 -18.40
CA CYS A 170 -9.70 10.02 -18.57
C CYS A 170 -10.29 10.33 -19.94
N GLY A 171 -9.52 10.98 -20.82
CA GLY A 171 -9.99 11.53 -22.08
C GLY A 171 -10.37 13.01 -21.99
N THR A 172 -11.11 13.50 -22.98
CA THR A 172 -11.66 14.87 -22.98
C THR A 172 -12.79 15.02 -21.96
N LEU A 173 -13.22 16.27 -21.72
CA LEU A 173 -14.35 16.53 -20.83
C LEU A 173 -15.64 15.89 -21.36
N GLU A 174 -15.83 15.83 -22.68
CA GLU A 174 -16.93 15.13 -23.33
C GLU A 174 -16.87 13.63 -23.04
N GLU A 175 -15.71 12.99 -23.17
CA GLU A 175 -15.53 11.56 -22.88
C GLU A 175 -15.77 11.26 -21.39
N ILE A 176 -15.35 12.14 -20.48
CA ILE A 176 -15.70 12.04 -19.06
C ILE A 176 -17.20 12.18 -18.87
N THR A 177 -17.83 13.16 -19.51
CA THR A 177 -19.29 13.39 -19.44
C THR A 177 -20.07 12.15 -19.91
N GLU A 178 -19.58 11.48 -20.95
CA GLU A 178 -20.10 10.20 -21.43
C GLU A 178 -19.92 9.08 -20.42
N LYS A 179 -18.71 8.91 -19.85
CA LYS A 179 -18.44 7.93 -18.79
C LYS A 179 -19.35 8.12 -17.58
N VAL A 180 -19.65 9.36 -17.20
CA VAL A 180 -20.53 9.64 -16.04
C VAL A 180 -22.03 9.52 -16.34
N HIS A 181 -22.42 9.13 -17.56
CA HIS A 181 -23.77 8.63 -17.83
C HIS A 181 -23.96 7.19 -17.34
N ASP A 182 -22.87 6.43 -17.22
CA ASP A 182 -22.86 5.21 -16.43
C ASP A 182 -22.85 5.59 -14.95
N ILE A 183 -24.02 5.52 -14.32
CA ILE A 183 -24.23 5.92 -12.92
C ILE A 183 -23.43 5.02 -11.97
N GLU A 184 -23.25 3.74 -12.32
CA GLU A 184 -22.50 2.80 -11.48
C GLU A 184 -21.01 3.15 -11.53
N LEU A 185 -20.45 3.33 -12.72
CA LEU A 185 -19.06 3.75 -12.90
C LEU A 185 -18.79 5.12 -12.25
N PHE A 186 -19.70 6.08 -12.41
CA PHE A 186 -19.55 7.40 -11.78
C PHE A 186 -19.54 7.33 -10.25
N ASN A 187 -20.47 6.57 -9.67
CA ASN A 187 -20.53 6.41 -8.21
C ASN A 187 -19.30 5.67 -7.69
N MET A 188 -18.82 4.64 -8.40
CA MET A 188 -17.56 3.98 -8.07
C MET A 188 -16.38 4.95 -8.15
N ALA A 189 -16.22 5.66 -9.27
CA ALA A 189 -15.12 6.61 -9.46
C ALA A 189 -15.10 7.69 -8.37
N TRP A 190 -16.27 8.22 -7.98
CA TRP A 190 -16.36 9.15 -6.85
C TRP A 190 -15.99 8.49 -5.52
N THR A 191 -16.60 7.35 -5.20
CA THR A 191 -16.38 6.64 -3.92
C THR A 191 -14.92 6.25 -3.74
N TYR A 192 -14.24 5.86 -4.83
CA TYR A 192 -12.85 5.45 -4.78
C TYR A 192 -11.87 6.62 -4.93
N GLY A 193 -12.23 7.64 -5.71
CA GLY A 193 -11.43 8.85 -5.86
C GLY A 193 -11.45 9.72 -4.62
N ALA A 194 -12.57 9.78 -3.88
CA ALA A 194 -12.76 10.62 -2.71
C ALA A 194 -13.40 9.85 -1.53
N PRO A 195 -12.75 8.79 -1.01
CA PRO A 195 -13.39 7.81 -0.12
C PRO A 195 -13.79 8.32 1.26
N PHE A 196 -13.27 9.48 1.68
CA PHE A 196 -13.56 10.10 2.97
C PHE A 196 -14.55 11.26 2.86
N LEU A 197 -14.94 11.67 1.63
CA LEU A 197 -15.90 12.74 1.43
C LEU A 197 -17.34 12.22 1.45
N ASP A 198 -18.22 12.92 2.17
CA ASP A 198 -19.66 12.72 2.01
C ASP A 198 -20.10 13.27 0.65
N GLY A 199 -20.35 12.35 -0.29
CA GLY A 199 -20.78 12.69 -1.64
C GLY A 199 -22.11 13.47 -1.70
N SER A 200 -22.89 13.55 -0.63
CA SER A 200 -24.12 14.36 -0.60
C SER A 200 -23.84 15.87 -0.47
N ASN A 201 -22.64 16.26 -0.02
CA ASN A 201 -22.21 17.66 0.10
C ASN A 201 -21.81 18.27 -1.26
N TYR A 202 -21.70 17.47 -2.31
CA TYR A 202 -21.17 17.88 -3.60
C TYR A 202 -22.17 17.65 -4.72
N THR A 203 -22.36 18.67 -5.56
CA THR A 203 -23.17 18.60 -6.77
C THR A 203 -22.53 17.66 -7.79
N ARG A 204 -23.34 17.16 -8.75
CA ARG A 204 -22.82 16.32 -9.84
C ARG A 204 -21.72 17.02 -10.63
N ASP A 205 -21.84 18.32 -10.87
CA ASP A 205 -20.87 19.09 -11.65
C ASP A 205 -19.54 19.27 -10.90
N GLU A 206 -19.58 19.46 -9.58
CA GLU A 206 -18.37 19.51 -8.74
C GLU A 206 -17.65 18.16 -8.72
N LYS A 207 -18.39 17.06 -8.64
CA LYS A 207 -17.81 15.71 -8.73
C LYS A 207 -17.13 15.46 -10.09
N ILE A 208 -17.75 15.91 -11.19
CA ILE A 208 -17.15 15.80 -12.53
C ILE A 208 -15.87 16.65 -12.62
N ARG A 209 -15.89 17.88 -12.09
CA ARG A 209 -14.69 18.73 -12.02
C ARG A 209 -13.58 18.11 -11.18
N TYR A 210 -13.92 17.54 -10.03
CA TYR A 210 -12.98 16.78 -9.21
C TYR A 210 -12.34 15.65 -10.01
N LEU A 211 -13.16 14.79 -10.63
CA LEU A 211 -12.66 13.68 -11.43
C LEU A 211 -11.74 14.19 -12.55
N LYS A 212 -12.08 15.29 -13.24
CA LYS A 212 -11.20 15.90 -14.25
C LYS A 212 -9.82 16.27 -13.67
N VAL A 213 -9.79 16.89 -12.49
CA VAL A 213 -8.53 17.26 -11.83
C VAL A 213 -7.69 16.02 -11.54
N VAL A 214 -8.28 14.97 -10.95
CA VAL A 214 -7.54 13.72 -10.66
C VAL A 214 -7.03 13.07 -11.94
N CYS A 215 -7.83 13.10 -13.01
CA CYS A 215 -7.44 12.55 -14.31
C CYS A 215 -6.29 13.31 -14.99
N ASP A 216 -6.14 14.60 -14.71
CA ASP A 216 -5.07 15.43 -15.27
C ASP A 216 -3.88 15.60 -14.32
N ALA A 217 -4.00 15.08 -13.09
CA ALA A 217 -2.95 15.20 -12.09
C ALA A 217 -1.76 14.32 -12.48
N ALA A 218 -0.57 14.91 -12.42
CA ALA A 218 0.68 14.19 -12.64
C ALA A 218 1.21 13.69 -11.29
N VAL A 219 0.47 12.76 -10.70
CA VAL A 219 0.81 12.24 -9.36
C VAL A 219 1.94 11.23 -9.48
N LEU A 220 3.09 11.57 -8.91
CA LEU A 220 4.19 10.62 -8.70
C LEU A 220 4.12 10.08 -7.28
N ILE A 221 4.23 8.77 -7.15
CA ILE A 221 4.15 8.06 -5.87
C ILE A 221 5.54 7.53 -5.52
N GLY A 222 5.99 7.76 -4.30
CA GLY A 222 7.31 7.31 -3.87
C GLY A 222 7.35 5.82 -3.61
N ASP A 223 8.55 5.24 -3.69
CA ASP A 223 8.69 3.81 -3.84
C ASP A 223 8.16 3.01 -2.66
N GLN A 224 8.25 3.56 -1.46
CA GLN A 224 7.76 2.92 -0.25
C GLN A 224 6.23 2.99 -0.04
N ALA A 225 5.49 3.80 -0.82
CA ALA A 225 4.08 4.09 -0.55
C ALA A 225 3.08 3.02 -1.00
N GLU A 226 3.40 2.20 -2.01
CA GLU A 226 2.45 1.24 -2.56
C GLU A 226 3.11 -0.10 -2.99
N ALA A 227 2.67 -0.67 -4.11
CA ALA A 227 2.96 -2.03 -4.58
C ALA A 227 4.44 -2.29 -4.95
N PHE A 228 5.25 -1.25 -4.98
CA PHE A 228 6.66 -1.27 -5.33
C PHE A 228 7.58 -0.98 -4.12
N SER A 229 6.98 -0.98 -2.91
CA SER A 229 7.66 -0.81 -1.61
C SER A 229 8.83 -1.74 -1.33
N PRO A 230 8.90 -3.00 -1.82
CA PRO A 230 10.09 -3.83 -1.64
C PRO A 230 11.39 -3.26 -2.23
N THR A 231 11.29 -2.27 -3.14
CA THR A 231 12.44 -1.56 -3.72
C THR A 231 13.10 -0.60 -2.71
N ASP A 232 12.34 -0.14 -1.71
CA ASP A 232 12.88 0.62 -0.61
C ASP A 232 13.41 -0.31 0.48
N VAL A 233 14.64 -0.08 0.90
CA VAL A 233 15.30 -0.91 1.91
C VAL A 233 14.59 -0.90 3.28
N ILE A 234 13.78 0.12 3.57
CA ILE A 234 13.00 0.22 4.83
C ILE A 234 11.86 -0.81 4.89
N PHE A 235 11.39 -1.33 3.75
CA PHE A 235 10.44 -2.44 3.71
C PHE A 235 10.93 -3.64 4.53
N TRP A 236 12.18 -4.03 4.32
CA TRP A 236 12.75 -5.27 4.85
C TRP A 236 12.92 -5.35 6.37
N PRO A 237 13.16 -4.26 7.12
CA PRO A 237 13.07 -4.29 8.59
C PRO A 237 11.66 -4.04 9.17
N ILE A 238 10.74 -3.43 8.41
CA ILE A 238 9.35 -3.25 8.86
C ILE A 238 8.64 -4.60 8.95
N HIS A 239 8.68 -5.41 7.89
CA HIS A 239 7.91 -6.65 7.83
C HIS A 239 8.30 -7.71 8.90
N PRO A 240 9.59 -7.92 9.23
CA PRO A 240 9.98 -8.76 10.37
C PRO A 240 9.48 -8.24 11.72
N THR A 241 9.32 -6.92 11.88
CA THR A 241 8.72 -6.37 13.10
C THR A 241 7.27 -6.82 13.24
N VAL A 242 6.51 -6.80 12.14
CA VAL A 242 5.11 -7.23 12.10
C VAL A 242 5.00 -8.75 12.26
N GLU A 243 5.88 -9.51 11.62
CA GLU A 243 5.95 -10.97 11.78
C GLU A 243 6.26 -11.36 13.24
N ARG A 244 7.17 -10.65 13.92
CA ARG A 244 7.47 -10.87 15.34
C ARG A 244 6.24 -10.66 16.23
N LEU A 245 5.43 -9.64 15.93
CA LEU A 245 4.16 -9.42 16.64
C LEU A 245 3.16 -10.54 16.36
N MET A 246 3.10 -11.02 15.12
CA MET A 246 2.23 -12.12 14.70
C MET A 246 2.62 -13.45 15.38
N GLN A 247 3.92 -13.80 15.36
CA GLN A 247 4.44 -15.00 16.04
C GLN A 247 4.16 -14.93 17.55
N TRP A 248 4.30 -13.75 18.18
CA TRP A 248 3.92 -13.58 19.59
C TRP A 248 2.44 -13.90 19.84
N ASN A 249 1.54 -13.32 19.03
CA ASN A 249 0.11 -13.57 19.13
C ASN A 249 -0.21 -15.06 18.98
N MET A 250 0.31 -15.71 17.93
CA MET A 250 0.12 -17.15 17.67
C MET A 250 0.59 -18.03 18.84
N LEU A 251 1.74 -17.73 19.44
CA LEU A 251 2.31 -18.53 20.53
C LEU A 251 1.60 -18.35 21.88
N HIS A 252 1.08 -17.16 22.19
CA HIS A 252 0.62 -16.83 23.56
C HIS A 252 -0.88 -16.58 23.68
N ILE A 253 -1.52 -16.17 22.58
CA ILE A 253 -2.93 -15.80 22.51
C ILE A 253 -3.69 -16.85 21.71
N GLY A 254 -3.21 -17.16 20.51
CA GLY A 254 -3.85 -18.05 19.56
C GLY A 254 -4.99 -17.37 18.77
N LEU A 255 -5.33 -17.97 17.63
CA LEU A 255 -6.43 -17.52 16.80
C LEU A 255 -7.78 -17.95 17.39
N LYS A 256 -8.80 -17.11 17.24
CA LYS A 256 -10.21 -17.44 17.52
C LYS A 256 -10.70 -18.55 16.58
N ASP A 257 -10.30 -18.47 15.32
CA ASP A 257 -10.50 -19.49 14.28
C ASP A 257 -9.49 -19.31 13.14
N GLU A 258 -9.35 -20.34 12.32
CA GLU A 258 -8.51 -20.37 11.12
C GLU A 258 -9.35 -20.43 9.83
N ILE A 259 -10.50 -19.75 9.83
CA ILE A 259 -11.39 -19.76 8.67
C ILE A 259 -10.82 -18.84 7.60
N TRP A 260 -10.52 -19.41 6.44
CA TRP A 260 -10.24 -18.65 5.22
C TRP A 260 -11.55 -18.17 4.61
N LEU A 261 -11.56 -16.94 4.11
CA LEU A 261 -12.67 -16.46 3.30
C LEU A 261 -12.71 -17.22 1.98
N ASP A 262 -13.92 -17.43 1.46
CA ASP A 262 -14.07 -18.01 0.13
C ASP A 262 -13.48 -17.07 -0.94
N GLU A 263 -13.09 -17.63 -2.09
CA GLU A 263 -12.52 -16.85 -3.21
C GLU A 263 -13.47 -15.77 -3.76
N SER A 264 -14.76 -15.81 -3.38
CA SER A 264 -15.78 -14.83 -3.76
C SER A 264 -15.92 -13.66 -2.77
N SER A 265 -15.25 -13.74 -1.63
CA SER A 265 -15.29 -12.74 -0.57
C SER A 265 -14.45 -11.54 -0.97
N ALA A 266 -15.12 -10.54 -1.55
CA ALA A 266 -14.56 -9.29 -2.08
C ALA A 266 -13.85 -8.36 -1.06
N TYR A 267 -13.44 -8.87 0.11
CA TYR A 267 -12.88 -8.07 1.20
C TYR A 267 -11.50 -7.47 0.88
N TRP A 268 -10.84 -7.94 -0.19
CA TRP A 268 -9.48 -7.52 -0.58
C TRP A 268 -9.42 -6.54 -1.76
N GLY A 269 -10.54 -5.89 -2.11
CA GLY A 269 -10.50 -4.56 -2.74
C GLY A 269 -10.00 -4.46 -4.19
N ALA A 270 -10.16 -5.47 -5.05
CA ALA A 270 -9.94 -5.30 -6.49
C ALA A 270 -11.27 -5.33 -7.27
N PHE A 271 -11.85 -4.14 -7.48
CA PHE A 271 -12.78 -3.94 -8.59
C PHE A 271 -11.95 -3.55 -9.81
N LYS A 272 -11.86 -4.44 -10.80
CA LYS A 272 -11.43 -4.09 -12.16
C LYS A 272 -12.62 -4.17 -13.09
N TYR A 273 -12.99 -3.04 -13.70
CA TYR A 273 -14.12 -2.94 -14.65
C TYR A 273 -15.51 -3.32 -14.09
N GLY A 274 -15.82 -2.93 -12.85
CA GLY A 274 -17.17 -3.13 -12.29
C GLY A 274 -17.58 -4.60 -12.09
N SER A 275 -16.66 -5.55 -12.21
CA SER A 275 -16.90 -6.93 -11.77
C SER A 275 -16.01 -7.26 -10.57
N PRO A 276 -16.52 -8.06 -9.60
CA PRO A 276 -15.65 -8.69 -8.61
C PRO A 276 -14.67 -9.58 -9.38
N GLN A 277 -13.43 -9.12 -9.55
CA GLN A 277 -12.37 -10.07 -9.85
C GLN A 277 -12.14 -10.88 -8.59
N SER A 278 -12.05 -12.19 -8.75
CA SER A 278 -11.35 -13.00 -7.76
C SER A 278 -9.97 -12.36 -7.61
N CYS A 279 -9.68 -11.81 -6.43
CA CYS A 279 -8.36 -11.28 -6.13
C CYS A 279 -7.42 -12.48 -6.04
N ILE A 280 -6.76 -12.80 -7.13
CA ILE A 280 -5.80 -13.92 -7.20
C ILE A 280 -4.66 -13.62 -6.23
N GLY A 281 -4.30 -14.61 -5.42
CA GLY A 281 -3.22 -14.54 -4.44
C GLY A 281 -3.69 -14.39 -2.98
N HIS A 282 -5.00 -14.23 -2.73
CA HIS A 282 -5.56 -14.04 -1.38
C HIS A 282 -6.35 -15.25 -0.87
N GLY A 283 -6.72 -16.18 -1.75
CA GLY A 283 -7.42 -17.40 -1.42
C GLY A 283 -6.53 -18.42 -0.71
N GLU A 284 -7.15 -19.32 0.04
CA GLU A 284 -6.48 -20.40 0.77
C GLU A 284 -5.60 -21.28 -0.14
N SER A 285 -6.12 -21.58 -1.33
CA SER A 285 -5.49 -22.49 -2.32
C SER A 285 -4.63 -21.76 -3.35
N ASP A 286 -4.52 -20.43 -3.26
CA ASP A 286 -3.67 -19.67 -4.17
C ASP A 286 -2.20 -20.01 -3.93
N LEU A 287 -1.46 -20.18 -5.03
CA LEU A 287 -0.05 -20.53 -4.98
C LEU A 287 0.81 -19.29 -4.76
N LEU A 288 1.78 -19.40 -3.86
CA LEU A 288 2.83 -18.41 -3.70
C LEU A 288 3.69 -18.31 -4.96
N PRO A 289 4.26 -17.13 -5.27
CA PRO A 289 5.10 -16.96 -6.45
C PRO A 289 6.48 -17.63 -6.30
N TRP A 290 6.82 -18.16 -5.12
CA TRP A 290 8.13 -18.71 -4.82
C TRP A 290 8.13 -20.25 -4.82
N ILE A 291 9.18 -20.81 -5.43
CA ILE A 291 9.50 -22.24 -5.36
C ILE A 291 10.63 -22.41 -4.35
N MET A 292 10.32 -23.03 -3.22
CA MET A 292 11.18 -23.03 -2.03
C MET A 292 11.18 -24.41 -1.38
N ASN A 293 12.22 -24.66 -0.58
CA ASN A 293 12.30 -25.86 0.23
C ASN A 293 12.03 -25.46 1.67
N MET A 294 10.88 -25.86 2.18
CA MET A 294 10.46 -25.62 3.56
C MET A 294 10.45 -26.91 4.38
N ASP A 295 10.81 -28.07 3.80
CA ASP A 295 10.84 -29.33 4.54
C ASP A 295 12.31 -29.64 4.90
N ASP A 296 12.60 -29.70 6.20
CA ASP A 296 13.95 -29.87 6.73
C ASP A 296 14.61 -31.22 6.38
N GLY A 297 13.84 -32.17 5.85
CA GLY A 297 14.30 -33.48 5.42
C GLY A 297 14.34 -33.70 3.91
N SER A 298 13.76 -32.82 3.10
CA SER A 298 13.70 -32.96 1.64
C SER A 298 14.73 -32.06 0.97
N SER A 299 15.24 -32.44 -0.21
CA SER A 299 15.95 -31.51 -1.10
C SER A 299 15.05 -30.95 -2.20
N GLU A 300 13.77 -31.32 -2.18
CA GLU A 300 12.81 -30.96 -3.21
C GLU A 300 12.26 -29.58 -2.93
N LYS A 301 12.22 -28.76 -3.98
CA LYS A 301 11.58 -27.45 -3.89
C LYS A 301 10.15 -27.60 -4.38
N SER A 302 9.23 -27.06 -3.61
CA SER A 302 7.81 -27.06 -3.92
C SER A 302 7.30 -25.63 -4.01
N GLN A 303 6.22 -25.47 -4.76
CA GLN A 303 5.38 -24.28 -4.69
C GLN A 303 4.30 -24.56 -3.65
N TYR A 304 4.10 -23.64 -2.72
CA TYR A 304 3.15 -23.81 -1.62
C TYR A 304 1.93 -22.93 -1.86
N THR A 305 0.76 -23.43 -1.45
CA THR A 305 -0.44 -22.61 -1.28
C THR A 305 -0.29 -21.67 -0.09
N ASN A 306 -1.12 -20.62 -0.03
CA ASN A 306 -1.22 -19.74 1.12
C ASN A 306 -1.47 -20.51 2.43
N LYS A 307 -2.38 -21.50 2.42
CA LYS A 307 -2.67 -22.35 3.59
C LYS A 307 -1.46 -23.15 4.05
N GLU A 308 -0.81 -23.83 3.11
CA GLU A 308 0.35 -24.66 3.42
C GLU A 308 1.46 -23.79 4.00
N PHE A 309 1.78 -22.67 3.34
CA PHE A 309 2.80 -21.75 3.84
C PHE A 309 2.44 -21.20 5.22
N PHE A 310 1.19 -20.78 5.44
CA PHE A 310 0.73 -20.31 6.75
C PHE A 310 0.96 -21.37 7.83
N SER A 311 0.59 -22.63 7.58
CA SER A 311 0.80 -23.74 8.53
C SER A 311 2.28 -24.05 8.78
N LEU A 312 3.15 -23.86 7.79
CA LEU A 312 4.60 -24.04 7.91
C LEU A 312 5.28 -22.84 8.61
N SER A 313 4.63 -21.67 8.61
CA SER A 313 5.14 -20.42 9.19
C SER A 313 4.62 -20.11 10.60
N ASP A 314 3.65 -20.87 11.11
CA ASP A 314 3.08 -20.69 12.43
C ASP A 314 3.87 -21.48 13.49
N PRO A 315 4.63 -20.81 14.38
CA PRO A 315 5.49 -21.46 15.37
C PRO A 315 4.72 -22.19 16.47
N SER A 316 3.39 -22.02 16.56
CA SER A 316 2.55 -22.79 17.49
C SER A 316 2.22 -24.20 16.98
N LYS A 317 2.45 -24.47 15.69
CA LYS A 317 2.12 -25.74 15.04
C LYS A 317 3.31 -26.69 14.98
N SER A 318 3.03 -27.99 15.06
CA SER A 318 4.06 -29.03 14.87
C SER A 318 4.61 -29.10 13.44
N THR A 319 3.94 -28.45 12.48
CA THR A 319 4.37 -28.33 11.07
C THR A 319 5.32 -27.16 10.84
N TYR A 320 5.63 -26.37 11.86
CA TYR A 320 6.51 -25.21 11.73
C TYR A 320 7.86 -25.60 11.13
N SER A 321 8.27 -24.90 10.07
CA SER A 321 9.47 -25.26 9.31
C SER A 321 10.29 -24.05 8.84
N LEU A 322 10.01 -22.85 9.34
CA LEU A 322 10.92 -21.72 9.13
C LEU A 322 12.24 -21.97 9.88
N PRO A 323 13.40 -21.56 9.31
CA PRO A 323 14.72 -21.86 9.88
C PRO A 323 15.10 -20.93 11.05
N TYR A 324 14.16 -20.17 11.58
CA TYR A 324 14.36 -19.21 12.66
C TYR A 324 13.11 -19.11 13.51
N ILE A 325 13.26 -18.65 14.75
CA ILE A 325 12.19 -18.07 15.57
C ILE A 325 12.80 -16.82 16.22
N TYR A 326 11.99 -15.82 16.56
CA TYR A 326 12.51 -14.63 17.24
C TYR A 326 13.04 -14.97 18.64
N ASP A 327 14.26 -14.53 18.94
CA ASP A 327 14.97 -14.81 20.20
C ASP A 327 14.24 -14.27 21.44
N SER A 328 13.61 -13.10 21.29
CA SER A 328 12.81 -12.49 22.35
C SER A 328 11.53 -11.91 21.80
N PHE A 329 10.54 -11.78 22.67
CA PHE A 329 9.30 -11.04 22.43
C PHE A 329 9.11 -9.96 23.51
N THR A 330 10.17 -9.20 23.72
CA THR A 330 10.19 -8.04 24.60
C THR A 330 10.36 -6.76 23.79
N TRP A 331 9.64 -5.72 24.21
CA TRP A 331 9.70 -4.37 23.66
C TRP A 331 9.84 -3.39 24.83
N ASP A 332 11.05 -3.29 25.38
CA ASP A 332 11.31 -2.51 26.61
C ASP A 332 10.89 -1.04 26.48
N HIS A 333 10.97 -0.47 25.26
CA HIS A 333 10.47 0.87 24.98
C HIS A 333 8.94 0.95 25.14
N CYS A 334 8.19 -0.05 24.67
CA CYS A 334 6.75 -0.11 24.86
C CYS A 334 6.34 -0.30 26.32
N VAL A 335 7.11 -1.08 27.09
CA VAL A 335 6.88 -1.21 28.54
C VAL A 335 7.03 0.14 29.24
N GLN A 336 8.01 0.96 28.83
CA GLN A 336 8.19 2.32 29.37
C GLN A 336 7.03 3.25 29.03
N GLU A 337 6.36 3.01 27.90
CA GLU A 337 5.15 3.72 27.47
C GLU A 337 3.86 3.15 28.11
N GLY A 338 3.96 2.11 28.94
CA GLY A 338 2.82 1.49 29.62
C GLY A 338 2.18 0.31 28.88
N TYR A 339 2.77 -0.14 27.78
CA TYR A 339 2.28 -1.25 26.96
C TYR A 339 3.11 -2.52 27.19
N ASN A 340 2.70 -3.32 28.18
CA ASN A 340 3.36 -4.57 28.50
C ASN A 340 2.74 -5.76 27.75
N PHE A 341 3.49 -6.33 26.80
CA PHE A 341 3.04 -7.43 25.94
C PHE A 341 2.85 -8.75 26.70
N GLN A 342 3.45 -8.87 27.89
CA GLN A 342 3.28 -10.04 28.77
C GLN A 342 1.93 -10.00 29.52
N GLU A 343 1.24 -8.85 29.52
CA GLU A 343 -0.08 -8.69 30.09
C GLU A 343 -1.13 -8.94 29.00
N LYS A 344 -2.02 -9.92 29.22
CA LYS A 344 -3.09 -10.22 28.28
C LYS A 344 -4.09 -9.06 28.23
N ASN A 345 -4.33 -8.53 27.03
CA ASN A 345 -5.37 -7.55 26.82
C ASN A 345 -6.70 -8.27 26.56
N HIS A 346 -7.74 -7.92 27.32
CA HIS A 346 -9.08 -8.46 27.16
C HIS A 346 -9.98 -7.58 26.27
N ASN A 347 -9.44 -6.48 25.74
CA ASN A 347 -10.18 -5.57 24.86
C ASN A 347 -10.21 -6.08 23.41
N GLU A 348 -11.32 -5.82 22.74
CA GLU A 348 -11.49 -6.07 21.30
C GLU A 348 -10.78 -4.97 20.48
N LEU A 349 -10.29 -5.33 19.30
CA LEU A 349 -9.75 -4.37 18.34
C LEU A 349 -10.88 -3.41 17.89
N PRO A 350 -10.61 -2.11 17.67
CA PRO A 350 -11.55 -1.24 16.98
C PRO A 350 -11.81 -1.77 15.58
N ALA A 351 -13.09 -1.76 15.18
CA ALA A 351 -13.58 -2.27 13.91
C ALA A 351 -13.16 -1.42 12.70
#